data_AF-A0A0D2M949-F1
#
_entry.id   AF-A0A0D2M949-F1
#
_cell.length_a   1.000
_cell.length_b   1.000
_cell.length_c   1.000
_cell.angle_alpha   90.00
_cell.angle_beta   90.00
_cell.angle_gamma   90.00
#
_symmetry.space_group_name_H-M   'P 1'
#
loop_
_entity.id
_entity.type
_entity.pdbx_description
1 polymer ?
#
loop_
_entity_poly.entity_id
_entity_poly.type
_entity_poly.pdbx_seq_one_letter_code
_entity_poly.pdbx_strand_id
1 'polypeptide(L)'
;MRSVEHETRMASLEIRQKIMRVDAHINALQQQRRTLIGEATTQQSVLQLCDKLKAPIRRIPRDIVKEIAISCLPPRPTPSPQHFPLVFSHVCSLWRTVALSTPRMW
;
A
#
# COMPACT_ATOMS: atom_id res chain seq x y z
N MET A 1 -55.08 36.55 -7.69
CA MET A 1 -54.64 35.23 -7.15
C MET A 1 -53.94 34.36 -8.19
N ARG A 2 -54.54 34.02 -9.34
CA ARG A 2 -53.92 33.13 -10.36
C ARG A 2 -52.56 33.60 -10.94
N SER A 3 -52.32 34.91 -11.02
CA SER A 3 -51.05 35.46 -11.56
C SER A 3 -49.85 35.23 -10.63
N VAL A 4 -50.06 35.36 -9.31
CA VAL A 4 -49.01 35.20 -8.29
C VAL A 4 -48.64 33.72 -8.13
N GLU A 5 -49.62 32.82 -8.25
CA GLU A 5 -49.40 31.37 -8.25
C GLU A 5 -48.59 30.92 -9.47
N HIS A 6 -48.78 31.57 -10.63
CA HIS A 6 -48.01 31.26 -11.84
C HIS A 6 -46.56 31.74 -11.71
N GLU A 7 -46.32 32.97 -11.24
CA GLU A 7 -44.96 33.50 -11.01
C GLU A 7 -44.17 32.69 -9.98
N THR A 8 -44.78 32.35 -8.84
CA THR A 8 -44.14 31.51 -7.81
C THR A 8 -43.81 30.12 -8.35
N ARG A 9 -44.69 29.53 -9.17
CA ARG A 9 -44.43 28.24 -9.83
C ARG A 9 -43.29 28.32 -10.82
N MET A 10 -43.20 29.39 -11.62
CA MET A 10 -42.10 29.62 -12.56
C MET A 10 -40.75 29.81 -11.84
N ALA A 11 -40.70 30.66 -10.81
CA ALA A 11 -39.50 30.85 -10.00
C ALA A 11 -39.04 29.54 -9.34
N SER A 12 -39.98 28.72 -8.84
CA SER A 12 -39.66 27.40 -8.26
C SER A 12 -39.11 26.41 -9.30
N LEU A 13 -39.51 26.53 -10.57
CA LEU A 13 -39.02 25.69 -11.66
C LEU A 13 -37.58 26.05 -12.03
N GLU A 14 -37.26 27.34 -12.12
CA GLU A 14 -35.92 27.84 -12.42
C GLU A 14 -34.91 27.42 -11.35
N ILE A 15 -35.28 27.50 -10.07
CA ILE A 15 -34.45 27.04 -8.96
C ILE A 15 -34.18 25.53 -9.08
N ARG A 16 -35.21 24.73 -9.36
CA ARG A 16 -35.04 23.28 -9.57
C ARG A 16 -34.11 22.98 -10.74
N GLN A 17 -34.24 23.68 -11.86
CA GLN A 17 -33.33 23.51 -12.99
C GLN A 17 -31.88 23.85 -12.64
N LYS A 18 -31.67 24.92 -11.84
CA LYS A 18 -30.32 25.29 -11.38
C LYS A 18 -29.72 24.22 -10.47
N ILE A 19 -30.50 23.67 -9.54
CA ILE A 19 -30.08 22.54 -8.68
C ILE A 19 -29.67 21.35 -9.54
N MET A 20 -30.53 20.93 -10.49
CA MET A 20 -30.23 19.81 -11.39
C MET A 20 -28.93 20.01 -12.19
N ARG A 21 -28.67 21.23 -12.68
CA ARG A 21 -27.43 21.53 -13.40
C ARG A 21 -26.20 21.43 -12.50
N VAL A 22 -26.29 21.96 -11.28
CA VAL A 22 -25.19 21.90 -10.31
C VAL A 22 -24.93 20.45 -9.89
N ASP A 23 -25.97 19.67 -9.61
CA ASP A 23 -25.85 18.26 -9.24
C ASP A 23 -25.21 17.43 -10.36
N ALA A 24 -25.62 17.67 -11.62
CA ALA A 24 -24.99 17.03 -12.77
C ALA A 24 -23.49 17.36 -12.87
N HIS A 25 -23.12 18.61 -12.60
CA HIS A 25 -21.72 19.03 -12.61
C HIS A 25 -20.91 18.42 -11.45
N ILE A 26 -21.49 18.37 -10.25
CA ILE A 26 -20.90 17.68 -9.09
C ILE A 26 -20.65 16.21 -9.43
N ASN A 27 -21.64 15.52 -10.00
CA ASN A 27 -21.51 14.12 -10.36
C ASN A 27 -20.42 13.89 -11.41
N ALA A 28 -20.33 14.76 -12.42
CA ALA A 28 -19.28 14.68 -13.43
C ALA A 28 -17.87 14.86 -12.82
N LEU A 29 -17.70 15.88 -11.97
CA LEU A 29 -16.43 16.13 -11.28
C LEU A 29 -16.06 15.00 -10.31
N GLN A 30 -17.04 14.46 -9.60
CA GLN A 30 -16.82 13.30 -8.72
C GLN A 30 -16.39 12.07 -9.50
N GLN A 31 -16.97 11.83 -10.67
CA GLN A 31 -16.58 10.73 -11.54
C GLN A 31 -15.13 10.91 -12.03
N GLN A 32 -14.76 12.11 -12.46
CA GLN A 32 -13.39 12.42 -12.85
C GLN A 32 -12.40 12.22 -11.68
N ARG A 33 -12.77 12.66 -10.47
CA ARG A 33 -11.96 12.45 -9.26
C ARG A 33 -11.73 10.96 -8.99
N ARG A 34 -12.75 10.12 -9.15
CA ARG A 34 -12.63 8.66 -8.96
C ARG A 34 -11.65 8.06 -9.94
N THR A 35 -11.73 8.43 -11.22
CA THR A 35 -10.79 7.96 -12.25
C THR A 35 -9.35 8.33 -11.89
N LEU A 36 -9.09 9.60 -11.59
CA LEU A 36 -7.74 10.07 -11.25
C LEU A 36 -7.19 9.42 -9.97
N ILE A 37 -8.03 9.19 -8.96
CA ILE A 37 -7.62 8.44 -7.76
C ILE A 37 -7.24 7.00 -8.12
N GLY A 38 -7.98 6.34 -9.01
CA GLY A 38 -7.66 5.00 -9.48
C GLY A 38 -6.30 4.94 -10.20
N GLU A 39 -6.03 5.91 -11.06
CA GLU A 39 -4.75 6.05 -11.76
C GLU A 39 -3.59 6.29 -10.77
N ALA A 40 -3.74 7.25 -9.86
CA ALA A 40 -2.74 7.56 -8.85
C ALA A 40 -2.44 6.36 -7.94
N THR A 41 -3.48 5.60 -7.52
CA THR A 41 -3.32 4.41 -6.68
C THR A 41 -2.53 3.31 -7.41
N THR A 42 -2.78 3.15 -8.71
CA THR A 42 -2.06 2.19 -9.56
C THR A 42 -0.58 2.56 -9.65
N GLN A 43 -0.29 3.83 -9.92
CA GLN A 43 1.09 4.34 -9.98
C GLN A 43 1.80 4.21 -8.63
N GLN A 44 1.13 4.52 -7.53
CA GLN A 44 1.67 4.36 -6.18
C GLN A 44 2.05 2.90 -5.90
N SER A 45 1.22 1.95 -6.35
CA SER A 45 1.48 0.52 -6.19
C SER A 45 2.74 0.07 -6.95
N VAL A 46 2.96 0.62 -8.15
CA VAL A 46 4.19 0.38 -8.94
C VAL A 46 5.42 0.93 -8.23
N LEU A 47 5.36 2.17 -7.72
CA LEU A 47 6.46 2.77 -6.96
C LEU A 47 6.82 1.95 -5.72
N GLN A 48 5.81 1.50 -4.95
CA GLN A 48 6.03 0.62 -3.80
C GLN A 48 6.73 -0.69 -4.17
N LEU A 49 6.43 -1.26 -5.35
CA LEU A 49 7.13 -2.45 -5.84
C LEU A 49 8.59 -2.13 -6.18
N CYS A 50 8.85 -1.02 -6.87
CA CYS A 50 10.20 -0.56 -7.17
C CYS A 50 11.02 -0.33 -5.90
N ASP A 51 10.44 0.26 -4.86
CA ASP A 51 11.12 0.48 -3.58
C ASP A 51 11.46 -0.84 -2.88
N LYS A 52 10.54 -1.81 -2.90
CA LYS A 52 10.81 -3.17 -2.40
C LYS A 52 11.95 -3.84 -3.16
N LEU A 53 12.09 -3.60 -4.47
CA LEU A 53 13.19 -4.13 -5.29
C LEU A 53 14.53 -3.45 -4.95
N LYS A 54 14.49 -2.16 -4.61
CA LYS A 54 15.68 -1.40 -4.18
C LYS A 54 16.12 -1.71 -2.76
N ALA A 55 15.33 -2.46 -1.99
CA ALA A 55 15.65 -2.82 -0.61
C ALA A 55 17.10 -3.35 -0.49
N PRO A 56 17.95 -2.77 0.36
CA PRO A 56 19.38 -3.10 0.44
C PRO A 56 19.63 -4.60 0.56
N ILE A 57 18.78 -5.29 1.33
CA ILE A 57 18.93 -6.71 1.63
C ILE A 57 18.84 -7.63 0.39
N ARG A 58 18.22 -7.18 -0.70
CA ARG A 58 18.16 -7.92 -1.98
C ARG A 58 19.43 -7.76 -2.82
N ARG A 59 20.28 -6.79 -2.48
CA ARG A 59 21.53 -6.47 -3.19
C ARG A 59 22.77 -7.04 -2.47
N ILE A 60 22.59 -7.55 -1.26
CA ILE A 60 23.67 -8.16 -0.49
C ILE A 60 23.87 -9.61 -0.96
N PRO A 61 25.10 -10.03 -1.31
CA PRO A 61 25.39 -11.43 -1.64
C PRO A 61 25.02 -12.38 -0.50
N ARG A 62 24.61 -13.61 -0.85
CA ARG A 62 24.20 -14.63 0.13
C ARG A 62 25.27 -14.90 1.19
N ASP A 63 26.54 -14.92 0.78
CA ASP A 63 27.65 -15.17 1.69
C ASP A 63 27.81 -14.05 2.73
N ILE A 64 27.56 -12.79 2.35
CA ILE A 64 27.60 -11.67 3.30
C ILE A 64 26.44 -11.76 4.30
N VAL A 65 25.24 -12.12 3.84
CA VAL A 65 24.08 -12.37 4.73
C VAL A 65 24.38 -13.51 5.71
N LYS A 66 25.06 -14.57 5.25
CA LYS A 66 25.51 -15.69 6.07
C LYS A 66 26.53 -15.26 7.13
N GLU A 67 27.55 -14.50 6.75
CA GLU A 67 28.57 -14.03 7.70
C GLU A 67 27.99 -13.09 8.76
N ILE A 68 27.05 -12.21 8.38
CA ILE A 68 26.28 -11.40 9.33
C ILE A 68 25.52 -12.32 10.31
N ALA A 69 24.81 -13.33 9.80
CA ALA A 69 24.04 -14.25 10.61
C ALA A 69 24.92 -15.00 11.62
N ILE A 70 26.06 -15.53 11.18
CA ILE A 70 27.02 -16.24 12.05
C ILE A 70 27.58 -15.31 13.12
N SER A 71 27.90 -14.07 12.75
CA SER A 71 28.45 -13.07 13.69
C SER A 71 27.45 -12.64 14.77
N CYS A 72 26.15 -12.82 14.52
CA CYS A 72 25.08 -12.52 15.46
C CYS A 72 24.66 -13.73 16.33
N LEU A 73 25.28 -14.92 16.15
CA LEU A 73 24.94 -16.09 16.95
C LEU A 73 25.30 -15.86 18.44
N PRO A 74 24.42 -16.25 19.37
CA PRO A 74 24.75 -16.20 20.78
C PRO A 74 25.92 -17.16 21.08
N PRO A 75 26.85 -16.80 21.99
CA PRO A 75 27.97 -17.67 22.37
C PRO A 75 27.54 -19.02 22.93
N ARG A 76 26.33 -19.09 23.48
CA ARG A 76 25.71 -20.29 24.03
C ARG A 76 24.28 -20.41 23.47
N PRO A 77 24.04 -21.25 22.47
CA PRO A 77 22.71 -21.45 21.94
C PRO A 77 21.84 -22.13 22.99
N THR A 78 20.75 -21.47 23.39
CA THR A 78 19.71 -22.06 24.24
C THR A 78 18.53 -22.51 23.38
N PRO A 79 18.03 -23.73 23.57
CA PRO A 79 16.82 -24.19 22.89
C PRO A 79 15.65 -23.34 23.39
N SER A 80 15.16 -22.45 22.54
CA SER A 80 14.02 -21.60 22.83
C SER A 80 13.22 -21.36 21.54
N PRO A 81 11.92 -21.06 21.64
CA PRO A 81 11.12 -20.65 20.48
C PRO A 81 11.65 -19.37 19.79
N GLN A 82 12.50 -18.61 20.47
CA GLN A 82 13.13 -17.38 19.98
C GLN A 82 14.60 -17.59 19.59
N HIS A 83 15.03 -18.84 19.39
CA HIS A 83 16.39 -19.15 18.98
C HIS A 83 16.73 -18.45 17.66
N PHE A 84 17.92 -17.86 17.58
CA PHE A 84 18.30 -16.91 16.52
C PHE A 84 18.06 -17.42 15.08
N PRO A 85 18.50 -18.64 14.67
CA PRO A 85 18.24 -19.19 13.34
C PRO A 85 16.75 -19.24 12.98
N LEU A 86 15.88 -19.57 13.94
CA LEU A 86 14.43 -19.59 13.72
C LEU A 86 13.95 -18.18 13.41
N VAL A 87 14.23 -17.21 14.30
CA VAL A 87 13.82 -15.80 14.13
C VAL A 87 14.38 -15.23 12.81
N PHE A 88 15.66 -15.49 12.52
CA PHE A 88 16.34 -15.05 11.31
C PHE A 88 15.65 -15.61 10.04
N SER A 89 15.26 -16.88 10.05
CA SER A 89 14.57 -17.52 8.92
C SER A 89 13.16 -16.96 8.63
N HIS A 90 12.58 -16.20 9.55
CA HIS A 90 11.24 -15.60 9.39
C HIS A 90 11.26 -14.19 8.80
N VAL A 91 12.43 -13.58 8.58
CA VAL A 91 12.54 -12.22 8.03
C VAL A 91 12.11 -12.14 6.56
N CYS A 92 12.70 -12.97 5.69
CA CYS A 92 12.30 -13.08 4.28
C CYS A 92 12.77 -14.41 3.66
N SER A 93 12.37 -14.69 2.41
CA SER A 93 12.76 -15.92 1.71
C SER A 93 14.27 -16.09 1.57
N LEU A 94 15.00 -15.01 1.28
CA LEU A 94 16.47 -15.03 1.17
C LEU A 94 17.13 -15.48 2.49
N TRP A 95 16.69 -14.91 3.61
CA TRP A 95 17.25 -15.20 4.94
C TRP A 95 16.92 -16.62 5.37
N ARG A 96 15.70 -17.09 5.06
CA ARG A 96 15.31 -18.48 5.24
C ARG A 96 16.23 -19.44 4.49
N THR A 97 16.48 -19.17 3.21
CA THR A 97 17.40 -19.99 2.41
C THR A 97 18.79 -20.02 3.04
N VAL A 98 19.32 -18.86 3.46
CA VAL A 98 20.64 -18.78 4.12
C VAL A 98 20.68 -19.57 5.43
N ALA A 99 19.65 -19.45 6.28
CA ALA A 99 19.58 -20.18 7.55
C ALA A 99 19.54 -21.70 7.35
N LEU A 100 18.75 -22.18 6.39
CA LEU A 100 18.62 -23.60 6.10
C LEU A 100 19.87 -24.16 5.40
N SER A 101 20.58 -23.35 4.62
CA SER A 101 21.82 -23.76 3.93
C SER A 101 23.08 -23.58 4.78
N THR A 102 22.97 -23.10 6.02
CA THR A 102 24.12 -22.84 6.89
C THR A 102 24.07 -23.72 8.15
N PRO A 103 24.64 -24.95 8.10
CA PRO A 103 24.62 -25.87 9.24
C PRO A 103 25.19 -25.26 10.53
N ARG A 104 26.21 -24.39 10.44
CA ARG A 104 26.85 -23.72 11.58
C ARG A 104 25.92 -22.83 12.41
N MET A 105 24.72 -22.50 11.92
CA MET A 105 23.76 -21.69 12.67
C MET A 105 22.96 -22.51 13.69
N TRP A 106 22.84 -23.82 13.48
CA TRP A 106 22.06 -24.74 14.31
C TRP A 106 22.98 -25.46 15.30
#